data_AF-A0A9D0GC60-F1
#
_entry.id   AF-A0A9D0GC60-F1
#
_cell.length_a   1.000
_cell.length_b   1.000
_cell.length_c   1.000
_cell.angle_alpha   90.00
_cell.angle_beta   90.00
_cell.angle_gamma   90.00
#
_symmetry.space_group_name_H-M   'P 1'
#
loop_
_entity.id
_entity.type
_entity.pdbx_description
1 polymer ?
#
loop_
_entity_poly.entity_id
_entity_poly.type
_entity_poly.pdbx_seq_one_letter_code
_entity_poly.pdbx_strand_id
1 'polypeptide(L)'
;MFKWFLPTLVAITSGLVVLLGYLLPMPALISLRIVLVKWATVVGAFALLLAYLSLIRLHLARLLRRQSKQRIASFILVLSAVGGLVLVLMQGPDGPMVSFVLRYVLAPGEAALLALTAVALIVSGMRAFRTRRTWSIAVFLVTAILTLIGGTVLGYAPWLAPFREFANAVVTGGMRGLLFGVVLGITLTGLRIILGFDRPHSGG
;
A
#
# COMPACT_ATOMS: atom_id res chain seq x y z
N MET A 1 -24.39 15.79 -21.98
CA MET A 1 -24.66 14.50 -21.31
C MET A 1 -23.97 13.30 -21.98
N PHE A 2 -23.95 13.18 -23.32
CA PHE A 2 -23.45 11.97 -24.01
C PHE A 2 -21.93 11.69 -23.85
N LYS A 3 -21.08 12.73 -23.80
CA LYS A 3 -19.60 12.59 -23.76
C LYS A 3 -19.08 11.81 -22.55
N TRP A 4 -19.87 11.73 -21.49
CA TRP A 4 -19.50 11.07 -20.23
C TRP A 4 -20.11 9.68 -20.08
N PHE A 5 -21.10 9.33 -20.91
CA PHE A 5 -21.76 8.04 -20.86
C PHE A 5 -20.93 6.94 -21.50
N LEU A 6 -20.24 7.23 -22.61
CA LEU A 6 -19.40 6.23 -23.29
C LEU A 6 -18.27 5.68 -22.41
N PRO A 7 -17.47 6.51 -21.72
CA PRO A 7 -16.39 5.99 -20.87
C PRO A 7 -16.91 5.10 -19.74
N THR A 8 -18.03 5.46 -19.13
CA THR A 8 -18.66 4.67 -18.08
C THR A 8 -19.18 3.34 -18.62
N LEU A 9 -19.84 3.33 -19.77
CA LEU A 9 -20.34 2.12 -20.40
C LEU A 9 -19.19 1.16 -20.75
N VAL A 10 -18.09 1.69 -21.30
CA VAL A 10 -16.89 0.90 -21.61
C VAL A 10 -16.27 0.33 -20.35
N ALA A 11 -16.14 1.13 -19.28
CA ALA A 11 -15.60 0.66 -18.00
C ALA A 11 -16.45 -0.47 -17.41
N ILE A 12 -17.77 -0.30 -17.33
CA ILE A 12 -18.70 -1.31 -16.80
C ILE A 12 -18.63 -2.60 -17.63
N THR A 13 -18.75 -2.49 -18.95
CA THR A 13 -18.75 -3.65 -19.85
C THR A 13 -17.42 -4.39 -19.78
N SER A 14 -16.29 -3.68 -19.81
CA SER A 14 -14.96 -4.30 -19.68
C SER A 14 -14.78 -5.01 -18.34
N GLY A 15 -15.21 -4.39 -17.23
CA GLY A 15 -15.09 -4.98 -15.90
C GLY A 15 -15.99 -6.21 -15.74
N LEU A 16 -17.19 -6.18 -16.30
CA LEU A 16 -18.12 -7.30 -16.29
C LEU A 16 -17.61 -8.47 -17.14
N VAL A 17 -17.01 -8.21 -18.31
CA VAL A 17 -16.37 -9.26 -19.14
C VAL A 17 -15.21 -9.91 -18.39
N VAL A 18 -14.36 -9.12 -17.72
CA VAL A 18 -13.25 -9.66 -16.92
C VAL A 18 -13.78 -10.53 -15.77
N LEU A 19 -14.81 -10.06 -15.06
CA LEU A 19 -15.41 -10.79 -13.94
C LEU A 19 -16.03 -12.11 -14.40
N LEU A 20 -16.86 -12.08 -15.46
CA LEU A 20 -17.45 -13.30 -16.04
C LEU A 20 -16.38 -14.25 -16.56
N GLY A 21 -15.29 -13.72 -17.11
CA GLY A 21 -14.15 -14.52 -17.52
C GLY A 21 -13.56 -15.33 -16.37
N TYR A 22 -13.51 -14.82 -15.14
CA TYR A 22 -13.04 -15.59 -13.99
C TYR A 22 -14.04 -16.64 -13.50
N LEU A 23 -15.35 -16.37 -13.63
CA LEU A 23 -16.42 -17.20 -13.06
C LEU A 23 -16.88 -18.34 -13.98
N LEU A 24 -16.84 -18.14 -15.30
CA LEU A 24 -17.37 -19.08 -16.28
C LEU A 24 -16.24 -19.75 -17.08
N PRO A 25 -16.24 -21.10 -17.23
CA PRO A 25 -15.23 -21.82 -17.99
C PRO A 25 -15.49 -21.76 -19.51
N MET A 26 -15.77 -20.57 -20.06
CA MET A 26 -15.99 -20.36 -21.49
C MET A 26 -14.70 -19.88 -22.18
N PRO A 27 -14.18 -20.58 -23.22
CA PRO A 27 -12.94 -20.21 -23.88
C PRO A 27 -12.90 -18.75 -24.37
N ALA A 28 -14.00 -18.26 -24.96
CA ALA A 28 -14.09 -16.89 -25.47
C ALA A 28 -13.92 -15.83 -24.36
N LEU A 29 -14.57 -16.03 -23.20
CA LEU A 29 -14.46 -15.11 -22.06
C LEU A 29 -13.06 -15.17 -21.43
N ILE A 30 -12.45 -16.34 -21.38
CA ILE A 30 -11.07 -16.52 -20.90
C ILE A 30 -10.09 -15.74 -21.79
N SER A 31 -10.20 -15.87 -23.12
CA SER A 31 -9.35 -15.15 -24.07
C SER A 31 -9.54 -13.63 -23.96
N LEU A 32 -10.78 -13.15 -23.89
CA LEU A 32 -11.10 -11.73 -23.70
C LEU A 32 -10.52 -11.19 -22.39
N ARG A 33 -10.71 -11.92 -21.28
CA ARG A 33 -10.14 -11.57 -19.97
C ARG A 33 -8.63 -11.42 -20.04
N ILE A 34 -7.93 -12.37 -20.65
CA ILE A 34 -6.45 -12.33 -20.77
C ILE A 34 -6.01 -11.08 -21.55
N VAL A 35 -6.69 -10.77 -22.66
CA VAL A 35 -6.39 -9.57 -23.46
C VAL A 35 -6.66 -8.32 -22.63
N LEU A 36 -7.85 -8.16 -22.05
CA LEU A 36 -8.22 -6.97 -21.28
C LEU A 36 -7.28 -6.76 -20.08
N VAL A 37 -6.94 -7.82 -19.35
CA VAL A 37 -5.99 -7.75 -18.22
C VAL A 37 -4.60 -7.36 -18.72
N LYS A 38 -4.12 -7.91 -19.84
CA LYS A 38 -2.83 -7.52 -20.42
C LYS A 38 -2.79 -6.03 -20.78
N TRP A 39 -3.85 -5.51 -21.38
CA TRP A 39 -3.96 -4.08 -21.67
C TRP A 39 -3.98 -3.25 -20.39
N ALA A 40 -4.74 -3.67 -19.38
CA ALA A 40 -4.76 -3.03 -18.07
C ALA A 40 -3.37 -3.03 -17.40
N THR A 41 -2.61 -4.12 -17.51
CA THR A 41 -1.23 -4.18 -17.00
C THR A 41 -0.32 -3.18 -17.69
N VAL A 42 -0.40 -3.05 -19.01
CA VAL A 42 0.39 -2.06 -19.78
C VAL A 42 0.02 -0.63 -19.35
N VAL A 43 -1.28 -0.32 -19.29
CA VAL A 43 -1.75 1.00 -18.83
C VAL A 43 -1.33 1.26 -17.39
N GLY A 44 -1.39 0.26 -16.52
CA GLY A 44 -0.94 0.33 -15.12
C GLY A 44 0.55 0.64 -15.01
N ALA A 45 1.39 0.05 -15.85
CA ALA A 45 2.82 0.36 -15.88
C ALA A 45 3.08 1.84 -16.24
N PHE A 46 2.38 2.37 -17.26
CA PHE A 46 2.47 3.79 -17.60
C PHE A 46 1.89 4.70 -16.51
N ALA A 47 0.82 4.28 -15.84
CA ALA A 47 0.25 5.02 -14.71
C ALA A 47 1.25 5.12 -13.55
N LEU A 48 2.00 4.05 -13.25
CA LEU A 48 3.07 4.07 -12.24
C LEU A 48 4.21 5.03 -12.65
N LEU A 49 4.63 5.02 -13.91
CA LEU A 49 5.61 5.98 -14.42
C LEU A 49 5.10 7.42 -14.28
N LEU A 50 3.85 7.67 -14.65
CA LEU A 50 3.24 8.99 -14.52
C LEU A 50 3.15 9.43 -13.06
N ALA A 51 2.77 8.52 -12.15
CA ALA A 51 2.72 8.80 -10.71
C ALA A 51 4.11 9.19 -10.19
N TYR A 52 5.14 8.42 -10.53
CA TYR A 52 6.53 8.71 -10.16
C TYR A 52 7.02 10.06 -10.70
N LEU A 53 6.79 10.34 -12.00
CA LEU A 53 7.15 11.62 -12.61
C LEU A 53 6.36 12.80 -12.01
N SER A 54 5.09 12.61 -11.67
CA SER A 54 4.25 13.63 -11.04
C SER A 54 4.78 14.03 -9.65
N LEU A 55 5.27 13.05 -8.89
CA LEU A 55 5.87 13.24 -7.58
C LEU A 55 7.17 14.03 -7.71
N ILE A 56 8.07 13.66 -8.63
CA ILE A 56 9.29 14.44 -8.92
C ILE A 56 8.94 15.86 -9.34
N ARG A 57 7.99 16.03 -10.27
CA ARG A 57 7.57 17.34 -10.77
C ARG A 57 7.08 18.25 -9.64
N LEU A 58 6.24 17.72 -8.75
CA LEU A 58 5.71 18.44 -7.60
C LEU A 58 6.82 18.89 -6.64
N HIS A 59 7.79 18.02 -6.36
CA HIS A 59 8.89 18.35 -5.44
C HIS A 59 9.95 19.25 -6.08
N LEU A 60 10.21 19.11 -7.37
CA LEU A 60 11.08 20.01 -8.12
C LEU A 60 10.49 21.42 -8.18
N ALA A 61 9.19 21.54 -8.42
CA ALA A 61 8.48 22.83 -8.36
C ALA A 61 8.57 23.47 -6.97
N ARG A 62 8.49 22.68 -5.88
CA ARG A 62 8.71 23.16 -4.51
C ARG A 62 10.16 23.62 -4.27
N LEU A 63 11.13 23.04 -4.96
CA LEU A 63 12.54 23.41 -4.87
C LEU A 63 12.86 24.76 -5.53
N LEU A 64 12.16 25.06 -6.62
CA LEU A 64 12.35 26.29 -7.39
C LEU A 64 11.67 27.51 -6.73
N ARG A 65 10.69 27.29 -5.84
CA ARG A 65 10.02 28.36 -5.08
C ARG A 65 10.89 28.87 -3.92
N ARG A 66 11.13 30.18 -3.87
CA ARG A 66 12.05 30.86 -2.92
C ARG A 66 11.67 30.78 -1.43
N GLN A 67 10.45 30.36 -1.06
CA GLN A 67 9.94 30.39 0.33
C GLN A 67 9.40 29.03 0.82
N SER A 68 9.87 27.92 0.26
CA SER A 68 9.43 26.59 0.69
C SER A 68 10.09 26.18 2.01
N LYS A 69 9.33 26.15 3.11
CA LYS A 69 9.77 25.61 4.42
C LYS A 69 10.24 24.14 4.33
N GLN A 70 9.85 23.42 3.27
CA GLN A 70 10.16 22.01 3.04
C GLN A 70 11.18 21.78 1.91
N ARG A 71 12.01 22.77 1.60
CA ARG A 71 12.97 22.70 0.48
C ARG A 71 13.99 21.56 0.64
N ILE A 72 14.53 21.38 1.83
CA ILE A 72 15.51 20.32 2.13
C ILE A 72 14.87 18.94 1.94
N ALA A 73 13.70 18.72 2.52
CA ALA A 73 12.98 17.45 2.38
C ALA A 73 12.63 17.14 0.91
N SER A 74 12.21 18.17 0.15
CA SER A 74 11.93 18.01 -1.28
C SER A 74 13.20 17.72 -2.09
N PHE A 75 14.36 18.26 -1.70
CA PHE A 75 15.64 18.00 -2.36
C PHE A 75 16.06 16.55 -2.13
N ILE A 76 16.02 16.10 -0.87
CA ILE A 76 16.35 14.72 -0.50
C ILE A 76 15.45 13.74 -1.26
N LEU A 77 14.15 14.02 -1.34
CA LEU A 77 13.19 13.18 -2.05
C LEU A 77 13.46 13.11 -3.56
N VAL A 78 13.75 14.24 -4.21
CA VAL A 78 14.11 14.23 -5.64
C VAL A 78 15.42 13.50 -5.87
N LEU A 79 16.42 13.72 -5.01
CA LEU A 79 17.72 13.05 -5.09
C LEU A 79 17.58 11.53 -4.91
N SER A 80 16.81 11.09 -3.91
CA SER A 80 16.60 9.65 -3.67
C SER A 80 15.76 9.01 -4.76
N ALA A 81 14.74 9.70 -5.28
CA ALA A 81 13.94 9.20 -6.39
C ALA A 81 14.82 9.00 -7.64
N VAL A 82 15.51 10.04 -8.10
CA VAL A 82 16.34 9.99 -9.31
C VAL A 82 17.52 9.05 -9.12
N GLY A 83 18.19 9.10 -7.97
CA GLY A 83 19.31 8.21 -7.64
C GLY A 83 18.89 6.75 -7.64
N GLY A 84 17.75 6.41 -7.04
CA GLY A 84 17.20 5.06 -7.05
C GLY A 84 16.89 4.56 -8.46
N LEU A 85 16.29 5.42 -9.30
CA LEU A 85 16.01 5.07 -10.69
C LEU A 85 17.30 4.80 -11.48
N VAL A 86 18.30 5.66 -11.36
CA VAL A 86 19.60 5.48 -12.02
C VAL A 86 20.26 4.17 -11.59
N LEU A 87 20.25 3.85 -10.29
CA LEU A 87 20.82 2.61 -9.77
C LEU A 87 20.14 1.36 -10.37
N VAL A 88 18.80 1.35 -10.42
CA VAL A 88 18.04 0.23 -11.00
C VAL A 88 18.27 0.12 -12.50
N LEU A 89 18.36 1.23 -13.23
CA LEU A 89 18.65 1.21 -14.67
C LEU A 89 20.07 0.70 -14.98
N MET A 90 21.04 0.96 -14.11
CA MET A 90 22.44 0.55 -14.30
C MET A 90 22.70 -0.91 -13.90
N GLN A 91 22.12 -1.38 -12.79
CA GLN A 91 22.45 -2.68 -12.20
C GLN A 91 21.31 -3.70 -12.25
N GLY A 92 20.12 -3.28 -12.68
CA GLY A 92 18.90 -4.06 -12.55
C GLY A 92 18.34 -4.07 -11.11
N PRO A 93 17.15 -4.66 -10.90
CA PRO A 93 16.49 -4.74 -9.60
C PRO A 93 17.29 -5.49 -8.52
N ASP A 94 18.08 -6.48 -8.95
CA ASP A 94 18.87 -7.35 -8.06
C ASP A 94 20.33 -6.91 -7.93
N GLY A 95 20.64 -5.68 -8.36
CA GLY A 95 21.99 -5.11 -8.29
C GLY A 95 22.53 -5.02 -6.86
N PRO A 96 23.86 -5.12 -6.66
CA PRO A 96 24.48 -5.05 -5.33
C PRO A 96 24.22 -3.71 -4.63
N MET A 97 24.21 -2.59 -5.37
CA MET A 97 23.90 -1.28 -4.76
C MET A 97 22.40 -1.10 -4.51
N VAL A 98 21.55 -1.68 -5.36
CA VAL A 98 20.10 -1.65 -5.17
C VAL A 98 19.73 -2.43 -3.90
N SER A 99 20.20 -3.66 -3.77
CA SER A 99 20.00 -4.49 -2.58
C SER A 99 20.59 -3.87 -1.31
N PHE A 100 21.74 -3.20 -1.40
CA PHE A 100 22.31 -2.44 -0.29
C PHE A 100 21.36 -1.33 0.19
N VAL A 101 20.87 -0.49 -0.73
CA VAL A 101 19.92 0.59 -0.40
C VAL A 101 18.64 0.03 0.20
N LEU A 102 18.10 -1.05 -0.39
CA LEU A 102 16.91 -1.72 0.13
C LEU A 102 17.12 -2.21 1.58
N ARG A 103 18.23 -2.91 1.84
CA ARG A 103 18.49 -3.57 3.12
C ARG A 103 18.92 -2.63 4.23
N TYR A 104 19.71 -1.61 3.90
CA TYR A 104 20.36 -0.75 4.91
C TYR A 104 19.77 0.65 4.99
N VAL A 105 18.95 1.08 4.01
CA VAL A 105 18.31 2.41 4.03
C VAL A 105 16.79 2.28 4.13
N LEU A 106 16.16 1.56 3.20
CA LEU A 106 14.71 1.42 3.15
C LEU A 106 14.17 0.57 4.30
N ALA A 107 14.69 -0.64 4.50
CA ALA A 107 14.16 -1.54 5.54
C ALA A 107 14.25 -0.93 6.98
N PRO A 108 15.36 -0.30 7.40
CA PRO A 108 15.39 0.39 8.69
C PRO A 108 14.49 1.63 8.73
N GLY A 109 14.35 2.36 7.61
CA GLY A 109 13.46 3.52 7.52
C GLY A 109 11.99 3.15 7.67
N GLU A 110 11.55 2.07 7.01
CA GLU A 110 10.22 1.51 7.16
C GLU A 110 9.96 1.06 8.60
N ALA A 111 10.93 0.36 9.21
CA ALA A 111 10.83 -0.05 10.60
C ALA A 111 10.69 1.15 11.56
N ALA A 112 11.42 2.24 11.33
CA ALA A 112 11.31 3.47 12.13
C ALA A 112 9.94 4.13 11.99
N LEU A 113 9.38 4.21 10.78
CA LEU A 113 8.04 4.75 10.55
C LEU A 113 6.97 3.86 11.22
N LEU A 114 7.10 2.54 11.10
CA LEU A 114 6.20 1.60 11.79
C LEU A 114 6.33 1.73 13.31
N ALA A 115 7.53 1.90 13.85
CA ALA A 115 7.74 2.16 15.28
C ALA A 115 7.04 3.45 15.74
N LEU A 116 7.11 4.53 14.96
CA LEU A 116 6.39 5.77 15.25
C LEU A 116 4.87 5.53 15.27
N THR A 117 4.32 4.76 14.33
CA THR A 117 2.89 4.41 14.34
C THR A 117 2.52 3.56 15.55
N ALA A 118 3.37 2.61 15.95
CA ALA A 118 3.15 1.79 17.14
C ALA A 118 3.11 2.66 18.41
N VAL A 119 4.07 3.56 18.58
CA VAL A 119 4.08 4.51 19.72
C VAL A 119 2.84 5.40 19.70
N ALA A 120 2.48 5.95 18.54
CA ALA A 120 1.28 6.77 18.39
C ALA A 120 -0.01 6.00 18.73
N LEU A 121 -0.10 4.72 18.35
CA LEU A 121 -1.21 3.83 18.69
C LEU A 121 -1.31 3.56 20.19
N ILE A 122 -0.19 3.31 20.87
CA ILE A 122 -0.16 3.10 22.34
C ILE A 122 -0.62 4.38 23.05
N VAL A 123 -0.05 5.54 22.70
CA VAL A 123 -0.41 6.83 23.31
C VAL A 123 -1.88 7.15 23.08
N SER A 124 -2.37 6.93 21.85
CA SER A 124 -3.78 7.13 21.50
C SER A 124 -4.68 6.16 22.25
N GLY A 125 -4.29 4.89 22.37
CA GLY A 125 -5.01 3.87 23.14
C GLY A 125 -5.09 4.19 24.63
N MET A 126 -3.98 4.62 25.24
CA MET A 126 -3.96 5.05 26.65
C MET A 126 -4.87 6.26 26.87
N ARG A 127 -4.84 7.25 25.97
CA ARG A 127 -5.74 8.41 26.03
C ARG A 127 -7.20 8.00 25.86
N ALA A 128 -7.49 7.09 24.93
CA ALA A 128 -8.83 6.56 24.71
C ALA A 128 -9.35 5.82 25.95
N PHE A 129 -8.53 4.99 26.60
CA PHE A 129 -8.91 4.24 27.80
C PHE A 129 -9.23 5.15 28.99
N ARG A 130 -8.50 6.26 29.15
CA ARG A 130 -8.80 7.28 30.17
C ARG A 130 -10.10 8.02 29.89
N THR A 131 -10.47 8.20 28.62
CA THR A 131 -11.67 8.98 28.23
C THR A 131 -12.93 8.10 28.21
N ARG A 132 -12.82 6.87 27.72
CA ARG A 132 -13.91 5.89 27.63
C ARG A 132 -13.37 4.50 27.95
N ARG A 133 -13.86 3.90 29.04
CA ARG A 133 -13.41 2.58 29.51
C ARG A 133 -14.24 1.46 28.88
N THR A 134 -14.18 1.34 27.56
CA THR A 134 -14.89 0.29 26.81
C THR A 134 -14.05 -0.98 26.74
N TRP A 135 -14.72 -2.14 26.75
CA TRP A 135 -14.08 -3.45 26.61
C TRP A 135 -13.17 -3.54 25.37
N SER A 136 -13.60 -2.98 24.25
CA SER A 136 -12.82 -2.96 23.00
C SER A 136 -11.46 -2.27 23.14
N ILE A 137 -11.38 -1.18 23.91
CA ILE A 137 -10.13 -0.44 24.14
C ILE A 137 -9.21 -1.22 25.08
N ALA A 138 -9.78 -1.90 26.08
CA ALA A 138 -9.01 -2.76 26.98
C ALA A 138 -8.36 -3.91 26.20
N VAL A 139 -9.12 -4.60 25.36
CA VAL A 139 -8.60 -5.67 24.48
C VAL A 139 -7.51 -5.13 23.56
N PHE A 140 -7.74 -3.99 22.90
CA PHE A 140 -6.76 -3.35 22.03
C PHE A 140 -5.43 -3.08 22.76
N LEU A 141 -5.48 -2.47 23.94
CA LEU A 141 -4.28 -2.15 24.72
C LEU A 141 -3.53 -3.41 25.16
N VAL A 142 -4.24 -4.43 25.63
CA VAL A 142 -3.63 -5.71 26.02
C VAL A 142 -2.95 -6.34 24.80
N THR A 143 -3.64 -6.44 23.66
CA THR A 143 -3.05 -7.01 22.43
C THR A 143 -1.84 -6.20 21.95
N ALA A 144 -1.89 -4.87 22.01
CA ALA A 144 -0.77 -4.01 21.64
C ALA A 144 0.46 -4.25 22.54
N ILE A 145 0.27 -4.29 23.86
CA ILE A 145 1.35 -4.55 24.82
C ILE A 145 1.96 -5.94 24.60
N LEU A 146 1.12 -6.98 24.46
CA LEU A 146 1.58 -8.35 24.21
C LEU A 146 2.40 -8.43 22.92
N THR A 147 1.96 -7.73 21.87
CA THR A 147 2.67 -7.69 20.58
C THR A 147 4.05 -7.05 20.70
N LEU A 148 4.16 -5.94 21.44
CA LEU A 148 5.42 -5.22 21.63
C LEU A 148 6.44 -6.02 22.47
N ILE A 149 5.96 -6.72 23.51
CA ILE A 149 6.78 -7.60 24.34
C ILE A 149 7.24 -8.81 23.50
N GLY A 150 6.33 -9.37 22.69
CA GLY A 150 6.58 -10.53 21.85
C GLY A 150 7.73 -10.34 20.86
N GLY A 151 7.85 -9.13 20.29
CA GLY A 151 8.90 -8.79 19.33
C GLY A 151 10.29 -8.49 19.93
N THR A 152 10.40 -8.23 21.23
CA THR A 152 11.63 -7.67 21.84
C THR A 152 12.22 -8.53 22.96
N VAL A 153 11.42 -8.93 23.93
CA VAL A 153 11.91 -9.54 25.19
C VAL A 153 12.08 -11.06 25.08
N LEU A 154 11.26 -11.72 24.25
CA LEU A 154 11.22 -13.18 24.15
C LEU A 154 12.36 -13.80 23.31
N GLY A 155 13.23 -12.98 22.71
CA GLY A 155 14.31 -13.46 21.85
C GLY A 155 15.44 -14.19 22.57
N TYR A 156 15.59 -13.97 23.88
CA TYR A 156 16.76 -14.39 24.66
C TYR A 156 16.51 -15.60 25.58
N ALA A 157 15.28 -16.11 25.63
CA ALA A 157 14.81 -17.06 26.63
C ALA A 157 14.20 -18.31 25.95
N PRO A 158 14.93 -19.43 25.83
CA PRO A 158 14.50 -20.62 25.08
C PRO A 158 13.16 -21.22 25.56
N TRP A 159 12.90 -21.18 26.86
CA TRP A 159 11.65 -21.64 27.48
C TRP A 159 10.40 -20.83 27.11
N LEU A 160 10.56 -19.64 26.50
CA LEU A 160 9.46 -18.80 26.03
C LEU A 160 9.22 -18.92 24.52
N ALA A 161 9.88 -19.87 23.84
CA ALA A 161 9.73 -20.11 22.42
C ALA A 161 8.25 -20.33 21.98
N PRO A 162 7.41 -21.11 22.69
CA PRO A 162 6.01 -21.27 22.30
C PRO A 162 5.22 -19.95 22.33
N PHE A 163 5.51 -19.09 23.31
CA PHE A 163 4.86 -17.79 23.44
C PHE A 163 5.32 -16.81 22.34
N ARG A 164 6.60 -16.89 21.94
CA ARG A 164 7.15 -16.14 20.81
C ARG A 164 6.52 -16.56 19.48
N GLU A 165 6.37 -17.87 19.24
CA GLU A 165 5.73 -18.39 18.03
C GLU A 165 4.27 -17.96 17.95
N PHE A 166 3.54 -18.02 19.07
CA PHE A 166 2.18 -17.52 19.15
C PHE A 166 2.09 -16.01 18.85
N ALA A 167 2.96 -15.20 19.47
CA ALA A 167 2.99 -13.75 19.21
C ALA A 167 3.30 -13.44 17.73
N ASN A 168 4.25 -14.14 17.12
CA ASN A 168 4.56 -14.01 15.69
C ASN A 168 3.39 -14.46 14.81
N ALA A 169 2.68 -15.53 15.18
CA ALA A 169 1.48 -15.98 14.47
C ALA A 169 0.36 -14.93 14.52
N VAL A 170 0.16 -14.28 15.66
CA VAL A 170 -0.82 -13.17 15.80
C VAL A 170 -0.41 -11.97 14.94
N VAL A 171 0.86 -11.56 14.95
CA VAL A 171 1.36 -10.43 14.15
C VAL A 171 1.24 -10.71 12.66
N THR A 172 1.70 -11.88 12.21
CA THR A 172 1.60 -12.28 10.80
C THR A 172 0.15 -12.46 10.37
N GLY A 173 -0.72 -12.95 11.25
CA GLY A 173 -2.16 -12.98 11.05
C GLY A 173 -2.75 -11.57 10.87
N GLY A 174 -2.35 -10.61 11.71
CA GLY A 174 -2.75 -9.20 11.60
C GLY A 174 -2.28 -8.57 10.28
N MET A 175 -1.03 -8.80 9.89
CA MET A 175 -0.48 -8.34 8.60
C MET A 175 -1.26 -8.91 7.42
N ARG A 176 -1.55 -10.22 7.44
CA ARG A 176 -2.41 -10.86 6.43
C ARG A 176 -3.82 -10.29 6.43
N GLY A 177 -4.38 -10.02 7.60
CA GLY A 177 -5.69 -9.36 7.75
C GLY A 177 -5.72 -7.97 7.11
N LEU A 178 -4.68 -7.15 7.31
CA LEU A 178 -4.53 -5.86 6.65
C LEU A 178 -4.45 -6.01 5.13
N LEU A 179 -3.67 -6.98 4.64
CA LEU A 179 -3.58 -7.28 3.21
C LEU A 179 -4.95 -7.67 2.62
N PHE A 180 -5.71 -8.53 3.31
CA PHE A 180 -7.07 -8.86 2.90
C PHE A 180 -7.97 -7.62 2.90
N GLY A 181 -7.87 -6.74 3.90
CA GLY A 181 -8.60 -5.48 3.93
C GLY A 181 -8.30 -4.59 2.73
N VAL A 182 -7.02 -4.45 2.35
CA VAL A 182 -6.61 -3.70 1.15
C VAL A 182 -7.16 -4.33 -0.12
N VAL A 183 -7.04 -5.65 -0.27
CA VAL A 183 -7.56 -6.38 -1.45
C VAL A 183 -9.08 -6.22 -1.55
N LEU A 184 -9.80 -6.34 -0.44
CA LEU A 184 -11.25 -6.13 -0.39
C LEU A 184 -11.61 -4.68 -0.72
N GLY A 185 -10.86 -3.70 -0.24
CA GLY A 185 -11.07 -2.29 -0.56
C GLY A 185 -10.89 -1.99 -2.05
N ILE A 186 -9.85 -2.52 -2.67
CA ILE A 186 -9.61 -2.40 -4.12
C ILE A 186 -10.74 -3.09 -4.90
N THR A 187 -11.11 -4.30 -4.49
CA THR A 187 -12.20 -5.08 -5.13
C THR A 187 -13.53 -4.35 -5.02
N LEU A 188 -13.85 -3.79 -3.86
CA LEU A 188 -15.08 -3.02 -3.63
C LEU A 188 -15.10 -1.76 -4.50
N THR A 189 -13.97 -1.07 -4.64
CA THR A 189 -13.85 0.09 -5.53
C THR A 189 -14.11 -0.32 -6.98
N GLY A 190 -13.53 -1.43 -7.43
CA GLY A 190 -13.80 -1.99 -8.76
C GLY A 190 -15.27 -2.38 -8.95
N LEU A 191 -15.88 -3.04 -7.96
CA LEU A 191 -17.28 -3.44 -8.01
C LEU A 191 -18.22 -2.23 -8.08
N ARG A 192 -17.95 -1.17 -7.31
CA ARG A 192 -18.72 0.08 -7.36
C ARG A 192 -18.67 0.74 -8.74
N ILE A 193 -17.53 0.67 -9.42
CA ILE A 193 -17.40 1.14 -10.80
C ILE A 193 -18.22 0.26 -11.76
N ILE A 194 -18.14 -1.07 -11.64
CA ILE A 194 -18.89 -2.02 -12.48
C ILE A 194 -20.40 -1.87 -12.28
N LEU A 195 -20.86 -1.67 -11.05
CA LEU A 195 -22.27 -1.42 -10.74
C LEU A 195 -22.72 0.01 -11.10
N GLY A 196 -21.78 0.88 -11.52
CA GLY A 196 -22.08 2.24 -11.96
C GLY A 196 -22.36 3.24 -10.83
N PHE A 197 -22.08 2.86 -9.57
CA PHE A 197 -22.16 3.75 -8.41
C PHE A 197 -21.10 4.84 -8.47
N ASP A 198 -19.86 4.47 -8.81
CA ASP A 198 -18.74 5.39 -8.95
C ASP A 198 -18.40 5.58 -10.44
N ARG A 199 -18.23 6.82 -10.89
CA ARG A 199 -17.97 7.15 -12.30
C ARG A 199 -16.77 8.11 -12.46
N PRO A 200 -15.55 7.66 -12.13
CA PRO A 200 -14.36 8.53 -12.10
C PRO A 200 -13.99 9.14 -13.46
N HIS A 201 -14.43 8.53 -14.56
CA HIS A 201 -14.16 8.99 -15.92
C HIS A 201 -15.17 10.02 -16.42
N SER A 202 -16.27 10.25 -15.68
CA SER A 202 -17.35 11.15 -16.04
C SER A 202 -17.33 12.46 -15.24
N GLY A 203 -16.19 13.15 -15.19
CA GLY A 203 -16.10 14.55 -14.76
C GLY A 203 -16.84 14.96 -13.47
N GLY A 204 -16.91 14.09 -12.47
CA GLY A 204 -17.57 14.34 -11.18
C GLY A 204 -16.81 13.69 -10.04
#